data_AF-A0A9P7JJC7-F1
#
_entry.id   AF-A0A9P7JJC7-F1
#
_cell.length_a   1.000
_cell.length_b   1.000
_cell.length_c   1.000
_cell.angle_alpha   90.00
_cell.angle_beta   90.00
_cell.angle_gamma   90.00
#
_symmetry.space_group_name_H-M   'P 1'
#
loop_
_entity.id
_entity.type
_entity.pdbx_description
1 polymer ?
#
loop_
_entity_poly.entity_id
_entity_poly.type
_entity_poly.pdbx_seq_one_letter_code
_entity_poly.pdbx_strand_id
1 'polypeptide(L)'
;MKWLRRKNEQSWEVVGCECIDPVPMIDDDDELDILRVKDTATCGTYIFDLGKRSPQGSDYCRAVLFARQQLLQEIVKNGYNILVLESWTLILYRKGKSHRIEVQYAGRPAHVSGKAPPFRPPPFMAVLESQHLFS
;
A
#
# COMPACT_ATOMS: atom_id res chain seq x y z
N MET A 1 14.00 -33.24 36.53
CA MET A 1 14.40 -32.44 35.36
C MET A 1 13.24 -31.56 34.95
N LYS A 2 13.37 -30.23 35.06
CA LYS A 2 12.36 -29.27 34.58
C LYS A 2 12.51 -29.18 33.06
N TRP A 3 11.58 -29.77 32.31
CA TRP A 3 11.50 -29.59 30.87
C TRP A 3 11.09 -28.14 30.61
N LEU A 4 12.05 -27.30 30.22
CA LEU A 4 11.76 -26.02 29.58
C LEU A 4 11.07 -26.33 28.25
N ARG A 5 9.73 -26.36 28.25
CA ARG A 5 8.97 -26.27 27.01
C ARG A 5 9.42 -24.98 26.34
N ARG A 6 10.24 -25.07 25.27
CA ARG A 6 10.37 -23.98 24.31
C ARG A 6 8.93 -23.58 23.97
N LYS A 7 8.52 -22.39 24.37
CA LYS A 7 7.27 -21.81 23.87
C LYS A 7 7.40 -21.89 22.36
N ASN A 8 6.54 -22.68 21.73
CA ASN A 8 6.49 -22.79 20.29
C ASN A 8 6.09 -21.40 19.80
N GLU A 9 7.08 -20.60 19.44
CA GLU A 9 6.88 -19.22 19.06
C GLU A 9 6.25 -19.27 17.67
N GLN A 10 4.92 -19.19 17.62
CA GLN A 10 4.20 -19.28 16.35
C GLN A 10 4.79 -18.28 15.35
N SER A 11 5.10 -18.74 14.15
CA SER A 11 5.51 -17.86 13.06
C SER A 11 4.32 -17.05 12.57
N TRP A 12 4.58 -15.95 11.88
CA TRP A 12 3.54 -15.25 11.12
C TRP A 12 3.18 -16.10 9.90
N GLU A 13 1.90 -16.41 9.76
CA GLU A 13 1.33 -17.10 8.61
C GLU A 13 0.67 -16.06 7.69
N VAL A 14 0.86 -16.18 6.38
CA VAL A 14 0.07 -15.41 5.40
C VAL A 14 -1.33 -16.01 5.37
N VAL A 15 -2.34 -15.20 5.67
CA VAL A 15 -3.75 -15.61 5.63
C VAL A 15 -4.52 -14.95 4.50
N GLY A 16 -3.94 -13.95 3.84
CA GLY A 16 -4.58 -13.22 2.75
C GLY A 16 -3.59 -12.39 1.94
N CYS A 17 -3.86 -12.23 0.65
CA CYS A 17 -3.10 -11.38 -0.25
C CYS A 17 -4.05 -10.79 -1.30
N GLU A 18 -4.05 -9.48 -1.43
CA GLU A 18 -4.69 -8.76 -2.53
C GLU A 18 -3.64 -7.93 -3.25
N CYS A 19 -3.70 -7.90 -4.58
CA CYS A 19 -2.77 -7.16 -5.40
C CYS A 19 -3.48 -6.45 -6.54
N ILE A 20 -3.03 -5.24 -6.82
CA ILE A 20 -3.44 -4.42 -7.95
C ILE A 20 -2.21 -4.16 -8.80
N ASP A 21 -2.26 -4.61 -10.06
CA ASP A 21 -1.23 -4.35 -11.05
C ASP A 21 -1.09 -2.83 -11.33
N PRO A 22 0.06 -2.38 -11.87
CA PRO A 22 0.25 -0.97 -12.21
C PRO A 22 -0.83 -0.41 -13.14
N VAL A 23 -1.54 0.60 -12.65
CA VAL A 23 -2.66 1.24 -13.34
C VAL A 23 -2.35 2.73 -13.60
N PRO A 24 -2.65 3.26 -14.80
CA PRO A 24 -2.57 4.69 -15.10
C PRO A 24 -3.46 5.51 -14.17
N MET A 25 -2.91 6.58 -13.61
CA MET A 25 -3.65 7.49 -12.72
C MET A 25 -4.07 8.81 -13.36
N ILE A 26 -3.58 9.04 -14.58
CA ILE A 26 -3.83 10.23 -15.38
C ILE A 26 -4.83 9.84 -16.47
N ASP A 27 -5.90 10.61 -16.59
CA ASP A 27 -6.85 10.47 -17.70
C ASP A 27 -6.43 11.34 -18.88
N ASP A 28 -6.94 11.06 -20.07
CA ASP A 28 -6.64 11.83 -21.28
C ASP A 28 -7.05 13.32 -21.17
N ASP A 29 -7.99 13.66 -20.28
CA ASP A 29 -8.46 15.02 -20.00
C ASP A 29 -7.56 15.80 -19.03
N ASP A 30 -6.64 15.13 -18.34
CA ASP A 30 -5.67 15.78 -17.47
C ASP A 30 -4.59 16.42 -18.39
N GLU A 31 -4.84 17.63 -18.90
CA GLU A 31 -3.91 18.43 -19.72
C GLU A 31 -2.62 18.78 -18.94
N LEU A 32 -1.74 17.79 -18.74
CA LEU A 32 -0.54 17.88 -17.92
C LEU A 32 0.70 18.05 -18.79
N ASP A 33 1.49 19.08 -18.48
CA ASP A 33 2.81 19.27 -19.06
C ASP A 33 3.85 18.45 -18.27
N ILE A 34 4.00 17.18 -18.65
CA ILE A 34 4.94 16.24 -18.03
C ILE A 34 6.36 16.56 -18.51
N LEU A 35 7.17 17.17 -17.64
CA LEU A 35 8.55 17.54 -17.94
C LEU A 35 9.52 16.36 -17.84
N ARG A 36 9.26 15.42 -16.92
CA ARG A 36 10.06 14.21 -16.75
C ARG A 36 9.28 13.10 -16.07
N VAL A 37 9.59 11.87 -16.47
CA VAL A 37 9.10 10.64 -15.84
C VAL A 37 10.30 9.81 -15.44
N LYS A 38 10.29 9.24 -14.24
CA LYS A 38 11.34 8.31 -13.81
C LYS A 38 11.22 7.00 -14.60
N ASP A 39 12.32 6.42 -15.02
CA ASP A 39 12.32 5.17 -15.80
C ASP A 39 11.77 3.97 -15.03
N THR A 40 11.98 3.96 -13.71
CA THR A 40 11.59 2.87 -12.82
C THR A 40 10.56 3.32 -11.79
N ALA A 41 9.75 2.36 -11.35
CA ALA A 41 8.86 2.56 -10.21
C ALA A 41 9.67 2.80 -8.92
N THR A 42 9.14 3.64 -8.04
CA THR A 42 9.58 3.73 -6.66
C THR A 42 8.63 2.88 -5.82
N CYS A 43 9.17 2.08 -4.92
CA CYS A 43 8.40 1.15 -4.09
C CYS A 43 8.67 1.43 -2.61
N GLY A 44 7.67 1.23 -1.76
CA GLY A 44 7.77 1.28 -0.31
C GLY A 44 7.01 0.13 0.34
N THR A 45 7.54 -0.39 1.45
CA THR A 45 6.91 -1.47 2.24
C THR A 45 6.60 -0.95 3.63
N TYR A 46 5.35 -1.11 4.04
CA TYR A 46 4.81 -0.53 5.27
C TYR A 46 4.09 -1.60 6.07
N ILE A 47 4.47 -1.76 7.35
CA ILE A 47 3.96 -2.81 8.22
C ILE A 47 3.15 -2.19 9.36
N PHE A 48 1.95 -2.72 9.58
CA PHE A 48 1.01 -2.29 10.61
C PHE A 48 0.63 -3.47 11.50
N ASP A 49 1.08 -3.44 12.76
CA ASP A 49 0.71 -4.44 13.75
C ASP A 49 -0.62 -4.08 14.42
N LEU A 50 -1.63 -4.95 14.30
CA LEU A 50 -2.97 -4.74 14.85
C LEU A 50 -3.18 -5.41 16.21
N GLY A 51 -2.19 -6.16 16.69
CA GLY A 51 -2.29 -6.96 17.90
C GLY A 51 -3.46 -7.93 17.81
N LYS A 52 -4.20 -8.11 18.90
CA LYS A 52 -5.28 -9.12 19.01
C LYS A 52 -6.60 -8.72 18.33
N ARG A 53 -6.68 -7.54 17.72
CA ARG A 53 -7.89 -7.09 17.03
C ARG A 53 -7.98 -7.77 15.67
N SER A 54 -9.18 -8.24 15.31
CA SER A 54 -9.43 -8.69 13.94
C SER A 54 -9.46 -7.48 13.01
N PRO A 55 -8.76 -7.54 11.86
CA PRO A 55 -8.76 -6.45 10.89
C PRO A 55 -10.15 -6.25 10.28
N GLN A 56 -10.48 -5.00 9.96
CA GLN A 56 -11.69 -4.60 9.23
C GLN A 56 -11.31 -3.92 7.91
N GLY A 57 -12.26 -3.81 6.97
CA GLY A 57 -12.03 -3.13 5.69
C GLY A 57 -11.41 -1.73 5.84
N SER A 58 -11.88 -0.96 6.82
CA SER A 58 -11.33 0.37 7.12
C SER A 58 -9.85 0.37 7.53
N ASP A 59 -9.35 -0.73 8.10
CA ASP A 59 -7.94 -0.87 8.46
C ASP A 59 -7.08 -1.09 7.22
N TYR A 60 -7.56 -1.90 6.28
CA TYR A 60 -6.90 -2.10 4.98
C TYR A 60 -6.86 -0.79 4.19
N CYS A 61 -7.99 -0.09 4.09
CA CYS A 61 -8.05 1.20 3.39
C CYS A 61 -7.07 2.23 3.98
N ARG A 62 -7.03 2.34 5.32
CA ARG A 62 -6.09 3.25 6.00
C ARG A 62 -4.64 2.86 5.76
N ALA A 63 -4.32 1.58 5.78
CA ALA A 63 -2.96 1.08 5.54
C ALA A 63 -2.48 1.46 4.12
N VAL A 64 -3.32 1.28 3.11
CA VAL A 64 -2.99 1.63 1.71
C VAL A 64 -2.89 3.14 1.52
N LEU A 65 -3.81 3.94 2.09
CA LEU A 65 -3.74 5.41 2.05
C LEU A 65 -2.45 5.93 2.70
N PHE A 66 -2.07 5.37 3.86
CA PHE A 66 -0.84 5.73 4.54
C PHE A 66 0.39 5.39 3.70
N ALA A 67 0.44 4.19 3.14
CA ALA A 67 1.55 3.75 2.29
C ALA A 67 1.74 4.68 1.07
N ARG A 68 0.64 5.05 0.40
CA ARG A 68 0.66 6.03 -0.69
C ARG A 68 1.19 7.39 -0.23
N GLN A 69 0.71 7.90 0.90
CA GLN A 69 1.15 9.20 1.43
C GLN A 69 2.66 9.21 1.70
N GLN A 70 3.18 8.13 2.30
CA GLN A 70 4.62 8.00 2.56
C GLN A 70 5.43 7.94 1.26
N LEU A 71 4.95 7.19 0.25
CA LEU A 71 5.61 7.13 -1.04
C LEU A 71 5.62 8.49 -1.74
N LEU A 72 4.49 9.23 -1.69
CA LEU A 72 4.39 10.58 -2.25
C LEU A 72 5.38 11.56 -1.58
N GLN A 73 5.53 11.48 -0.25
CA GLN A 73 6.55 12.28 0.45
C GLN A 73 7.97 11.95 -0.03
N GLU A 74 8.24 10.69 -0.35
CA GLU A 74 9.55 10.26 -0.84
C GLU A 74 9.84 10.74 -2.27
N ILE A 75 8.87 10.67 -3.19
CA ILE A 75 9.10 11.14 -4.56
C ILE A 75 9.33 12.66 -4.61
N VAL A 76 8.71 13.42 -3.69
CA VAL A 76 8.91 14.88 -3.56
C VAL A 76 10.34 15.22 -3.19
N LYS A 77 10.96 14.46 -2.27
CA LYS A 77 12.40 14.62 -1.95
C LYS A 77 13.30 14.37 -3.16
N ASN A 78 12.83 13.54 -4.09
CA ASN A 78 13.54 13.20 -5.33
C ASN A 78 13.16 14.13 -6.50
N GLY A 79 12.41 15.21 -6.24
CA GLY A 79 12.06 16.23 -7.24
C GLY A 79 10.87 15.89 -8.14
N TYR A 80 10.08 14.87 -7.82
CA TYR A 80 8.85 14.52 -8.53
C TYR A 80 7.63 14.99 -7.72
N ASN A 81 6.49 15.23 -8.37
CA ASN A 81 5.31 15.76 -7.69
C ASN A 81 4.04 14.92 -7.88
N ILE A 82 4.08 13.92 -8.77
CA ILE A 82 2.96 13.00 -9.01
C ILE A 82 3.43 11.56 -9.26
N LEU A 83 2.47 10.62 -9.23
CA LEU A 83 2.64 9.25 -9.70
C LEU A 83 1.77 9.07 -10.96
N VAL A 84 2.36 8.63 -12.08
CA VAL A 84 1.64 8.40 -13.35
C VAL A 84 1.05 6.99 -13.43
N LEU A 85 1.70 6.05 -12.73
CA LEU A 85 1.24 4.67 -12.54
C LEU A 85 1.24 4.40 -11.04
N GLU A 86 0.23 3.71 -10.54
CA GLU A 86 0.14 3.27 -9.15
C GLU A 86 -0.26 1.80 -9.07
N SER A 87 0.28 1.09 -8.08
CA SER A 87 0.03 -0.33 -7.78
C SER A 87 0.20 -0.56 -6.29
N TRP A 88 -0.45 -1.59 -5.77
CA TRP A 88 -0.26 -2.00 -4.38
C TRP A 88 -0.52 -3.48 -4.18
N THR A 89 0.19 -4.04 -3.21
CA THR A 89 -0.04 -5.39 -2.67
C THR A 89 -0.29 -5.26 -1.18
N LEU A 90 -1.38 -5.85 -0.70
CA LEU A 90 -1.72 -5.93 0.70
C LEU A 90 -1.67 -7.39 1.14
N ILE A 91 -0.85 -7.68 2.14
CA ILE A 91 -0.69 -9.01 2.71
C ILE A 91 -1.19 -8.97 4.16
N LEU A 92 -2.12 -9.86 4.49
CA LEU A 92 -2.55 -10.08 5.87
C LEU A 92 -1.82 -11.26 6.47
N TYR A 93 -1.17 -11.03 7.60
CA TYR A 93 -0.53 -12.05 8.41
C TYR A 93 -1.28 -12.31 9.71
N ARG A 94 -1.19 -13.56 10.19
CA ARG A 94 -1.72 -14.00 11.48
C ARG A 94 -0.64 -14.73 12.30
N LYS A 95 -0.60 -14.46 13.60
CA LYS A 95 0.21 -15.21 14.59
C LYS A 95 -0.66 -15.47 15.82
N GLY A 96 -1.27 -16.66 15.89
CA GLY A 96 -2.28 -16.98 16.89
C GLY A 96 -3.50 -16.07 16.75
N LYS A 97 -3.74 -15.19 17.74
CA LYS A 97 -4.81 -14.17 17.69
C LYS A 97 -4.32 -12.81 17.18
N SER A 98 -3.02 -12.66 16.92
CA SER A 98 -2.44 -11.40 16.48
C SER A 98 -2.52 -11.27 14.96
N HIS A 99 -2.79 -10.05 14.47
CA HIS A 99 -2.81 -9.72 13.05
C HIS A 99 -1.80 -8.63 12.70
N ARG A 100 -1.31 -8.69 11.46
CA ARG A 100 -0.39 -7.70 10.88
C ARG A 100 -0.75 -7.49 9.42
N ILE A 101 -0.79 -6.24 8.99
CA ILE A 101 -0.94 -5.87 7.58
C ILE A 101 0.43 -5.43 7.06
N GLU A 102 0.84 -5.95 5.92
CA GLU A 102 1.94 -5.38 5.12
C GLU A 102 1.35 -4.80 3.85
N VAL A 103 1.74 -3.57 3.53
CA VAL A 103 1.39 -2.94 2.26
C VAL A 103 2.69 -2.66 1.51
N GLN A 104 2.81 -3.22 0.33
CA GLN A 104 3.82 -2.84 -0.65
C GLN A 104 3.14 -1.89 -1.63
N TYR A 105 3.52 -0.62 -1.62
CA TYR A 105 2.98 0.39 -2.53
C TYR A 105 4.05 0.78 -3.53
N ALA A 106 3.70 0.81 -4.81
CA ALA A 106 4.62 1.18 -5.86
C ALA A 106 3.96 2.14 -6.85
N GLY A 107 4.75 3.06 -7.38
CA GLY A 107 4.28 3.94 -8.43
C GLY A 107 5.42 4.52 -9.25
N ARG A 108 5.10 4.98 -10.46
CA ARG A 108 6.07 5.60 -11.37
C ARG A 108 6.05 7.12 -11.18
N PRO A 109 7.11 7.73 -10.61
CA PRO A 109 7.13 9.17 -10.37
C PRO A 109 7.22 9.97 -11.67
N ALA A 110 6.54 11.11 -11.70
CA ALA A 110 6.74 12.14 -12.71
C ALA A 110 6.74 13.54 -12.10
N HIS A 111 7.31 14.47 -12.85
CA HIS A 111 7.30 15.88 -12.55
C HIS A 111 6.50 16.59 -13.63
N VAL A 112 5.39 17.21 -13.23
CA VAL A 112 4.57 18.05 -14.08
C VAL A 112 4.80 19.52 -13.76
N SER A 113 4.76 20.36 -14.79
CA SER A 113 4.71 21.81 -14.64
C SER A 113 3.26 22.25 -14.39
N GLY A 114 3.06 23.41 -13.75
CA GLY A 114 1.72 23.97 -13.53
C GLY A 114 0.96 23.36 -12.34
N LYS A 115 -0.37 23.32 -12.45
CA LYS A 115 -1.26 22.89 -11.37
C LYS A 115 -1.28 21.37 -11.29
N ALA A 116 -1.01 20.83 -10.10
CA ALA A 116 -1.12 19.38 -9.87
C ALA A 116 -2.55 18.89 -10.17
N PRO A 117 -2.69 17.66 -10.71
CA PRO A 117 -3.99 17.07 -10.97
C PRO A 117 -4.80 16.94 -9.67
N PRO A 118 -6.14 16.86 -9.76
CA PRO A 118 -6.98 16.67 -8.59
C PRO A 118 -6.56 15.44 -7.81
N PHE A 119 -6.68 15.51 -6.48
CA PHE A 119 -6.35 14.38 -5.62
C PHE A 119 -7.34 13.23 -5.85
N ARG A 120 -6.83 12.14 -6.41
CA ARG A 120 -7.56 10.88 -6.60
C ARG A 120 -7.18 9.89 -5.48
N PRO A 121 -8.11 9.02 -5.02
CA PRO A 121 -7.74 7.93 -4.13
C PRO A 121 -6.80 6.93 -4.84
N PRO A 122 -6.09 6.06 -4.10
CA PRO A 122 -5.40 4.91 -4.69
C PRO A 122 -6.33 4.09 -5.62
N PRO A 123 -5.79 3.37 -6.61
CA PRO A 123 -6.60 2.58 -7.52
C PRO A 123 -7.29 1.43 -6.78
N PHE A 124 -8.53 1.11 -7.18
CA PHE A 124 -9.32 -0.06 -6.72
C PHE A 124 -9.52 -0.20 -5.19
N MET A 125 -9.61 0.91 -4.45
CA MET A 125 -9.83 0.89 -2.99
C MET A 125 -11.11 0.14 -2.56
N ALA A 126 -12.14 0.09 -3.40
CA ALA A 126 -13.39 -0.60 -3.11
C ALA A 126 -13.21 -2.11 -2.85
N VAL A 127 -12.15 -2.73 -3.40
CA VAL A 127 -11.80 -4.13 -3.14
C VAL A 127 -11.57 -4.36 -1.64
N LEU A 128 -11.02 -3.37 -0.95
CA LEU A 128 -10.66 -3.46 0.47
C LEU A 128 -11.85 -3.28 1.41
N GLU A 129 -12.99 -2.81 0.92
CA GLU A 129 -14.18 -2.54 1.73
C GLU A 129 -15.02 -3.81 1.98
N SER A 130 -14.70 -4.92 1.29
CA SER A 130 -15.38 -6.20 1.49
C SER A 130 -15.23 -6.69 2.94
N GLN A 131 -16.36 -6.91 3.60
CA GLN A 131 -16.40 -7.48 4.97
C GLN A 131 -15.74 -8.86 5.05
N HIS A 132 -15.54 -9.52 3.91
CA HIS A 132 -15.02 -10.88 3.81
C HIS A 132 -13.69 -11.03 3.08
N LEU A 133 -12.94 -9.94 2.89
CA LEU A 133 -11.72 -9.95 2.08
C LEU A 133 -10.78 -11.13 2.41
N PHE A 134 -10.66 -11.48 3.70
CA PHE A 134 -9.86 -12.62 4.17
C PHE A 134 -10.57 -13.43 5.27
N SER A 135 -11.92 -13.48 5.24
CA SER A 135 -12.72 -14.25 6.21
C SER A 135 -12.52 -15.76 6.10
#